data_AF-A0A0F9VY78-F1
#
_entry.id   AF-A0A0F9VY78-F1
#
_cell.length_a   1.000
_cell.length_b   1.000
_cell.length_c   1.000
_cell.angle_alpha   90.00
_cell.angle_beta   90.00
_cell.angle_gamma   90.00
#
_symmetry.space_group_name_H-M   'P 1'
#
loop_
_entity.id
_entity.type
_entity.pdbx_description
1 polymer ?
#
loop_
_entity_poly.entity_id
_entity_poly.type
_entity_poly.pdbx_seq_one_letter_code
_entity_poly.pdbx_strand_id
1 'polypeptide(L)'
;MKRNVKRSQAIVVTTMLLILVAVNWAIWAKERHLGEGEVVYLELAPVDPRSLMQGDYMALNFELANQIQSALFQGAVLQNEPQQASNGYVVVRLDQQHIAHFQRLDDSRDLADNERRLRYRLRHGQVRFATDAFFFQEGHAERYEPARYGQLRLNAKGELLLAAMYDDELNKLGEVIR
;
A
#
# COMPACT_ATOMS: atom_id res chain seq x y z
N MET A 1 -20.59 -4.77 -49.53
CA MET A 1 -20.61 -5.14 -48.08
C MET A 1 -19.29 -5.74 -47.53
N LYS A 2 -18.55 -6.61 -48.24
CA LYS A 2 -17.37 -7.33 -47.69
C LYS A 2 -16.17 -6.48 -47.23
N ARG A 3 -15.94 -5.29 -47.82
CA ARG A 3 -14.77 -4.42 -47.49
C ARG A 3 -14.85 -3.79 -46.09
N ASN A 4 -16.06 -3.53 -45.61
CA ASN A 4 -16.27 -2.94 -44.27
C ASN A 4 -16.07 -3.99 -43.16
N VAL A 5 -16.41 -5.26 -43.41
CA VAL A 5 -16.20 -6.36 -42.46
C VAL A 5 -14.71 -6.65 -42.24
N LYS A 6 -13.89 -6.64 -43.30
CA LYS A 6 -12.44 -6.81 -43.15
C LYS A 6 -11.78 -5.66 -42.39
N ARG A 7 -12.28 -4.43 -42.57
CA ARG A 7 -11.80 -3.25 -41.83
C ARG A 7 -12.22 -3.29 -40.36
N SER A 8 -13.46 -3.68 -40.07
CA SER A 8 -13.92 -3.83 -38.68
C SER A 8 -13.19 -4.97 -37.97
N GLN A 9 -12.93 -6.10 -38.63
CA GLN A 9 -12.11 -7.18 -38.09
C GLN A 9 -10.67 -6.74 -37.81
N ALA A 10 -10.05 -6.00 -38.73
CA ALA A 10 -8.71 -5.47 -38.51
C ALA A 10 -8.65 -4.51 -37.31
N ILE A 11 -9.67 -3.65 -37.15
CA ILE A 11 -9.80 -2.77 -35.98
C ILE A 11 -9.95 -3.60 -34.70
N VAL A 12 -10.83 -4.60 -34.67
CA VAL A 12 -11.03 -5.46 -33.49
C VAL A 12 -9.74 -6.18 -33.10
N VAL A 13 -9.01 -6.76 -34.06
CA VAL A 13 -7.74 -7.46 -33.80
C VAL A 13 -6.67 -6.49 -33.30
N THR A 14 -6.58 -5.30 -33.89
CA THR A 14 -5.61 -4.27 -33.48
C THR A 14 -5.89 -3.77 -32.07
N THR A 15 -7.16 -3.48 -31.76
CA THR A 15 -7.58 -3.07 -30.41
C THR A 15 -7.34 -4.18 -29.40
N MET A 16 -7.64 -5.44 -29.74
CA MET A 16 -7.35 -6.60 -28.89
C MET A 16 -5.85 -6.72 -28.57
N LEU A 17 -4.99 -6.60 -29.59
CA LEU A 17 -3.54 -6.61 -29.41
C LEU A 17 -3.05 -5.45 -28.53
N LEU A 18 -3.59 -4.24 -28.73
CA LEU A 18 -3.25 -3.09 -27.90
C LEU A 18 -3.64 -3.31 -26.43
N ILE A 19 -4.84 -3.83 -26.17
CA ILE A 19 -5.28 -4.16 -24.81
C ILE A 19 -4.38 -5.23 -24.19
N LEU A 20 -4.06 -6.30 -24.93
CA LEU A 20 -3.14 -7.35 -24.46
C LEU A 20 -1.77 -6.77 -24.09
N VAL A 21 -1.17 -5.96 -24.95
CA VAL A 21 0.13 -5.33 -24.66
C VAL A 21 0.05 -4.44 -23.43
N ALA A 22 -0.99 -3.59 -23.32
CA ALA A 22 -1.16 -2.70 -22.18
C ALA A 22 -1.33 -3.46 -20.85
N VAL A 23 -2.14 -4.53 -20.84
CA VAL A 23 -2.37 -5.36 -19.65
C VAL A 23 -1.09 -6.11 -19.26
N ASN A 24 -0.38 -6.73 -20.21
CA ASN A 24 0.87 -7.44 -19.92
C ASN A 24 1.95 -6.49 -19.39
N TRP A 25 2.04 -5.27 -19.94
CA TRP A 25 2.95 -4.25 -19.43
C TRP A 25 2.61 -3.85 -18.00
N ALA A 26 1.32 -3.67 -17.70
CA ALA A 26 0.87 -3.33 -16.35
C ALA A 26 1.16 -4.44 -15.32
N ILE A 27 1.02 -5.71 -15.73
CA ILE A 27 1.38 -6.87 -14.91
C ILE A 27 2.89 -6.87 -14.63
N TRP A 28 3.71 -6.77 -15.68
CA TRP A 28 5.16 -6.76 -15.55
C TRP A 28 5.66 -5.63 -14.62
N ALA A 29 5.09 -4.43 -14.74
CA ALA A 29 5.44 -3.31 -13.87
C ALA A 29 5.12 -3.58 -12.38
N LYS A 30 3.99 -4.24 -12.09
CA LYS A 30 3.61 -4.61 -10.71
C LYS A 30 4.46 -5.75 -10.16
N GLU A 31 4.74 -6.76 -10.96
CA GLU A 31 5.66 -7.84 -10.58
C GLU A 31 7.05 -7.31 -10.28
N ARG A 32 7.54 -6.36 -11.08
CA ARG A 32 8.81 -5.69 -10.82
C ARG A 32 8.81 -4.93 -9.50
N HIS A 33 7.72 -4.22 -9.17
CA HIS A 33 7.57 -3.56 -7.86
C HIS A 33 7.59 -4.59 -6.73
N LEU A 34 6.87 -5.70 -6.85
CA LEU A 34 6.87 -6.76 -5.84
C LEU A 34 8.22 -7.44 -5.67
N GLY A 35 8.94 -7.67 -6.77
CA GLY A 35 10.22 -8.39 -6.78
C GLY A 35 11.42 -7.54 -6.39
N GLU A 36 11.49 -6.29 -6.83
CA GLU A 36 12.62 -5.38 -6.57
C GLU A 36 12.40 -4.40 -5.44
N GLY A 37 11.16 -4.28 -4.97
CA GLY A 37 10.84 -3.39 -3.86
C GLY A 37 11.55 -3.83 -2.59
N GLU A 38 12.13 -2.87 -1.88
CA GLU A 38 12.72 -3.08 -0.57
C GLU A 38 11.62 -3.51 0.41
N VAL A 39 11.91 -4.52 1.23
CA VAL A 39 10.96 -5.03 2.22
C VAL A 39 10.91 -4.05 3.39
N VAL A 40 9.71 -3.59 3.72
CA VAL A 40 9.46 -2.71 4.87
C VAL A 40 8.28 -3.26 5.65
N TYR A 41 8.44 -3.47 6.95
CA TYR A 41 7.37 -3.85 7.84
C TYR A 41 6.75 -2.60 8.47
N LEU A 42 5.43 -2.50 8.41
CA LEU A 42 4.66 -1.48 9.10
C LEU A 42 3.76 -2.14 10.14
N GLU A 43 3.86 -1.64 11.37
CA GLU A 43 3.01 -2.06 12.47
C GLU A 43 1.56 -1.61 12.26
N LEU A 44 0.64 -2.53 12.48
CA LEU A 44 -0.80 -2.29 12.43
C LEU A 44 -1.27 -1.72 13.75
N ALA A 45 -2.02 -0.62 13.65
CA ALA A 45 -2.77 -0.14 14.78
C ALA A 45 -3.93 -1.12 15.07
N PRO A 46 -4.35 -1.27 16.34
CA PRO A 46 -5.49 -2.10 16.69
C PRO A 46 -6.74 -1.54 16.00
N VAL A 47 -7.24 -2.26 15.00
CA VAL A 47 -8.50 -1.99 14.32
C VAL A 47 -9.30 -3.28 14.34
N ASP A 48 -10.58 -3.17 14.70
CA ASP A 48 -11.47 -4.32 14.66
C ASP A 48 -11.49 -4.88 13.22
N PRO A 49 -11.11 -6.15 13.01
CA PRO A 49 -10.95 -6.73 11.68
C PRO A 49 -12.28 -7.01 10.98
N ARG A 50 -13.43 -6.60 11.54
CA ARG A 50 -14.76 -7.03 11.08
C ARG A 50 -15.45 -6.01 10.20
N SER A 51 -15.77 -6.44 8.99
CA SER A 51 -16.89 -5.90 8.21
C SER A 51 -17.65 -7.04 7.53
N LEU A 52 -18.65 -7.56 8.23
CA LEU A 52 -19.45 -8.75 7.88
C LEU A 52 -20.33 -8.60 6.62
N MET A 53 -20.50 -7.40 6.08
CA MET A 53 -21.57 -7.11 5.12
C MET A 53 -21.14 -7.17 3.64
N GLN A 54 -19.84 -7.22 3.34
CA GLN A 54 -19.30 -7.14 1.98
C GLN A 54 -18.35 -8.29 1.60
N GLY A 55 -18.15 -9.26 2.50
CA GLY A 55 -17.20 -10.36 2.37
C GLY A 55 -16.14 -10.33 3.48
N ASP A 56 -15.27 -11.34 3.49
CA ASP A 56 -14.20 -11.51 4.48
C ASP A 56 -13.00 -10.61 4.13
N TYR A 57 -12.95 -9.42 4.74
CA TYR A 57 -11.81 -8.52 4.66
C TYR A 57 -11.48 -7.93 6.03
N MET A 58 -10.20 -7.65 6.25
CA MET A 58 -9.70 -6.95 7.43
C MET A 58 -9.36 -5.51 7.07
N ALA A 59 -9.94 -4.56 7.80
CA ALA A 59 -9.56 -3.17 7.70
C ALA A 59 -8.13 -2.99 8.21
N LEU A 60 -7.30 -2.29 7.45
CA LEU A 60 -5.91 -2.02 7.79
C LEU A 60 -5.76 -0.55 8.20
N ASN A 61 -5.22 -0.34 9.39
CA ASN A 61 -4.65 0.94 9.79
C ASN A 61 -3.24 0.71 10.32
N PHE A 62 -2.32 1.58 9.96
CA PHE A 62 -0.93 1.46 10.39
C PHE A 62 -0.68 2.45 11.51
N GLU A 63 0.07 2.05 12.54
CA GLU A 63 0.41 2.95 13.65
C GLU A 63 1.18 4.17 13.13
N LEU A 64 2.07 3.95 12.17
CA LEU A 64 2.80 5.00 11.47
C LEU A 64 1.85 6.07 10.87
N ALA A 65 0.69 5.65 10.34
CA ALA A 65 -0.28 6.58 9.78
C ALA A 65 -0.91 7.46 10.87
N ASN A 66 -1.24 6.89 12.03
CA ASN A 66 -1.78 7.63 13.18
C ASN A 66 -0.76 8.65 13.73
N GLN A 67 0.52 8.29 13.75
CA GLN A 67 1.60 9.18 14.20
C GLN A 67 1.77 10.37 13.24
N ILE A 68 1.78 10.12 11.92
CA ILE A 68 1.85 11.17 10.89
C ILE A 68 0.61 12.05 10.93
N GLN A 69 -0.56 11.45 11.08
CA GLN A 69 -1.81 12.17 11.23
C GLN A 69 -1.67 13.15 12.40
N SER A 70 -1.29 12.68 13.59
CA SER A 70 -1.09 13.52 14.77
C SER A 70 -0.11 14.68 14.52
N ALA A 71 1.02 14.41 13.86
CA ALA A 71 2.00 15.43 13.50
C ALA A 71 1.44 16.49 12.53
N LEU A 72 0.66 16.07 11.52
CA LEU A 72 0.00 16.96 10.57
C LEU A 72 -1.11 17.79 11.24
N PHE A 73 -1.89 17.19 12.14
CA PHE A 73 -2.94 17.89 12.89
C PHE A 73 -2.32 19.00 13.76
N GLN A 74 -1.22 18.72 14.46
CA GLN A 74 -0.52 19.74 15.25
C GLN A 74 -0.01 20.89 14.36
N GLY A 75 0.57 20.58 13.21
CA GLY A 75 1.01 21.60 12.24
C GLY A 75 -0.14 22.42 11.64
N ALA A 76 -1.26 21.77 11.30
CA ALA A 76 -2.42 22.42 10.70
C ALA A 76 -3.15 23.35 11.69
N VAL A 77 -3.26 22.96 12.97
CA VAL A 77 -3.82 23.81 14.03
C VAL A 77 -3.01 25.10 14.19
N LEU A 78 -1.68 25.03 14.05
CA LEU A 78 -0.81 26.20 14.10
C LEU A 78 -0.94 27.10 12.86
N GLN A 79 -1.39 26.56 11.73
CA GLN A 79 -1.44 27.25 10.44
C GLN A 79 -2.86 27.63 9.98
N ASN A 80 -3.92 27.25 10.71
CA ASN A 80 -5.34 27.46 10.34
C ASN A 80 -5.71 26.98 8.92
N GLU A 81 -4.99 25.98 8.41
CA GLU A 81 -5.24 25.43 7.08
C GLU A 81 -6.37 24.37 7.13
N PRO A 82 -7.36 24.42 6.23
CA PRO A 82 -8.38 23.38 6.14
C PRO A 82 -7.74 22.06 5.74
N GLN A 83 -8.19 20.97 6.36
CA GLN A 83 -7.61 19.64 6.21
C GLN A 83 -7.98 19.02 4.86
N GLN A 84 -7.36 19.53 3.79
CA GLN A 84 -7.62 19.12 2.43
C GLN A 84 -6.91 17.80 2.10
N ALA A 85 -7.48 17.10 1.13
CA ALA A 85 -6.93 15.88 0.57
C ALA A 85 -5.55 16.15 -0.05
N SER A 86 -4.48 15.87 0.69
CA SER A 86 -3.11 16.10 0.26
C SER A 86 -2.34 14.79 0.11
N ASN A 87 -1.35 14.78 -0.77
CA ASN A 87 -0.40 13.67 -0.87
C ASN A 87 0.95 14.21 -0.40
N GLY A 88 1.64 13.47 0.47
CA GLY A 88 2.91 13.91 1.02
C GLY A 88 3.90 12.76 1.11
N TYR A 89 5.10 13.12 1.58
CA TYR A 89 6.14 12.17 1.90
C TYR A 89 6.48 12.27 3.38
N VAL A 90 6.81 11.12 3.96
CA VAL A 90 7.31 11.01 5.32
C VAL A 90 8.68 10.33 5.27
N VAL A 91 9.57 10.74 6.16
CA VAL A 91 10.83 10.06 6.38
C VAL A 91 10.66 9.10 7.55
N VAL A 92 10.94 7.82 7.29
CA VAL A 92 10.98 6.78 8.30
C VAL A 92 12.40 6.26 8.46
N ARG A 93 12.70 5.73 9.63
CA ARG A 93 13.93 4.98 9.89
C ARG A 93 13.61 3.49 9.87
N LEU A 94 14.38 2.71 9.11
CA LEU A 94 14.32 1.25 9.16
C LEU A 94 15.24 0.73 10.26
N ASP A 95 14.74 -0.20 11.07
CA ASP A 95 15.56 -0.95 12.02
C ASP A 95 16.23 -2.19 11.38
N GLN A 96 16.89 -3.01 12.19
CA GLN A 96 17.55 -4.25 11.72
C GLN A 96 16.55 -5.31 11.22
N GLN A 97 15.30 -5.25 11.68
CA GLN A 97 14.21 -6.15 11.28
C GLN A 97 13.40 -5.58 10.10
N HIS A 98 13.83 -4.44 9.52
CA HIS A 98 13.13 -3.69 8.48
C HIS A 98 11.77 -3.11 8.92
N ILE A 99 11.55 -2.94 10.22
CA ILE A 99 10.39 -2.25 10.78
C ILE A 99 10.61 -0.74 10.62
N ALA A 100 9.62 -0.06 10.04
CA ALA A 100 9.67 1.36 9.79
C ALA A 100 9.12 2.17 10.98
N HIS A 101 9.98 3.02 11.53
CA HIS A 101 9.64 3.95 12.61
C HIS A 101 9.51 5.39 12.08
N PHE A 102 8.50 6.12 12.54
CA PHE A 102 8.34 7.53 12.20
C PHE A 102 9.53 8.36 12.69
N GLN A 103 10.09 9.19 11.80
CA GLN A 103 11.16 10.12 12.18
C GLN A 103 10.70 11.57 12.02
N ARG A 104 10.27 11.95 10.81
CA ARG A 104 9.83 13.33 10.49
C ARG A 104 8.99 13.37 9.21
N LEU A 105 8.24 14.45 9.03
CA LEU A 105 7.66 14.79 7.73
C LEU A 105 8.78 15.17 6.75
N ASP A 106 8.59 14.87 5.46
CA ASP A 106 9.59 15.19 4.45
C ASP A 106 9.73 16.70 4.26
N ASP A 107 10.96 17.17 4.42
CA ASP A 107 11.36 18.57 4.30
C ASP A 107 12.43 18.78 3.23
N SER A 108 12.51 17.85 2.28
CA SER A 108 13.48 17.84 1.18
C SER A 108 14.95 17.77 1.60
N ARG A 109 15.24 17.40 2.86
CA ARG A 109 16.61 17.07 3.29
C ARG A 109 17.07 15.73 2.71
N ASP A 110 18.39 15.56 2.65
CA ASP A 110 19.00 14.29 2.29
C ASP A 110 18.64 13.22 3.33
N LEU A 111 18.39 12.00 2.84
CA LEU A 111 18.09 10.84 3.67
C LEU A 111 19.40 10.19 4.15
N ALA A 112 19.45 9.78 5.41
CA ALA A 112 20.52 8.92 5.89
C ALA A 112 20.40 7.49 5.31
N ASP A 113 21.47 6.69 5.41
CA ASP A 113 21.52 5.33 4.83
C ASP A 113 20.42 4.39 5.38
N ASN A 114 19.96 4.62 6.60
CA ASN A 114 18.87 3.88 7.26
C ASN A 114 17.51 4.58 7.19
N GLU A 115 17.44 5.74 6.52
CA GLU A 115 16.19 6.47 6.32
C GLU A 115 15.59 6.14 4.95
N ARG A 116 14.26 6.07 4.91
CA ARG A 116 13.49 5.89 3.67
C ARG A 116 12.38 6.90 3.59
N ARG A 117 12.11 7.34 2.37
CA ARG A 117 11.00 8.24 2.06
C ARG A 117 9.79 7.39 1.66
N LEU A 118 8.73 7.46 2.45
CA LEU A 118 7.46 6.79 2.17
C LEU A 118 6.42 7.81 1.71
N ARG A 119 5.69 7.48 0.66
CA ARG A 119 4.58 8.28 0.17
C ARG A 119 3.31 7.94 0.94
N TYR A 120 2.66 8.95 1.48
CA TYR A 120 1.36 8.81 2.13
C TYR A 120 0.27 9.61 1.39
N ARG A 121 -0.98 9.23 1.61
CA ARG A 121 -2.15 9.94 1.10
C ARG A 121 -3.03 10.37 2.27
N LEU A 122 -3.30 11.66 2.37
CA LEU A 122 -4.27 12.24 3.31
C LEU A 122 -5.62 12.35 2.59
N ARG A 123 -6.67 11.74 3.17
CA ARG A 123 -8.05 11.80 2.69
C ARG A 123 -8.98 11.91 3.89
N HIS A 124 -9.84 12.91 3.92
CA HIS A 124 -10.77 13.16 5.03
C HIS A 124 -10.07 13.18 6.41
N GLY A 125 -8.90 13.80 6.49
CA GLY A 125 -8.10 13.85 7.73
C GLY A 125 -7.39 12.55 8.11
N GLN A 126 -7.60 11.46 7.38
CA GLN A 126 -6.93 10.17 7.63
C GLN A 126 -5.72 9.98 6.71
N VAL A 127 -4.59 9.65 7.30
CA VAL A 127 -3.38 9.26 6.57
C VAL A 127 -3.50 7.79 6.19
N ARG A 128 -3.19 7.45 4.93
CA ARG A 128 -3.24 6.08 4.42
C ARG A 128 -1.97 5.73 3.67
N PHE A 129 -1.54 4.48 3.84
CA PHE A 129 -0.42 3.87 3.14
C PHE A 129 -0.92 2.70 2.30
N ALA A 130 -0.49 2.64 1.03
CA ALA A 130 -0.79 1.55 0.09
C ALA A 130 -2.30 1.20 -0.07
N THR A 131 -2.88 0.49 0.89
CA THR A 131 -4.27 -0.02 0.95
C THR A 131 -4.85 0.16 2.36
N ASP A 132 -6.18 0.26 2.45
CA ASP A 132 -6.96 0.34 3.69
C ASP A 132 -7.65 -0.98 4.07
N ALA A 133 -7.55 -2.00 3.22
CA ALA A 133 -8.11 -3.32 3.48
C ALA A 133 -7.25 -4.45 2.91
N PHE A 134 -7.31 -5.61 3.58
CA PHE A 134 -6.78 -6.88 3.12
C PHE A 134 -7.92 -7.87 2.92
N PHE A 135 -8.09 -8.37 1.70
CA PHE A 135 -9.17 -9.28 1.32
C PHE A 135 -8.68 -10.73 1.36
N PHE A 136 -9.45 -11.62 2.00
CA PHE A 136 -9.15 -13.04 2.06
C PHE A 136 -10.40 -13.87 1.74
N GLN A 137 -10.20 -15.17 1.52
CA GLN A 137 -11.30 -16.10 1.28
C GLN A 137 -12.13 -16.28 2.56
N GLU A 138 -13.44 -16.49 2.40
CA GLU A 138 -14.37 -16.67 3.51
C GLU A 138 -13.95 -17.83 4.44
N GLY A 139 -13.98 -17.60 5.76
CA GLY A 139 -13.58 -18.58 6.78
C GLY A 139 -12.09 -18.58 7.12
N HIS A 140 -11.29 -17.67 6.55
CA HIS A 140 -9.87 -17.50 6.89
C HIS A 140 -9.59 -16.33 7.83
N ALA A 141 -10.63 -15.66 8.35
CA ALA A 141 -10.50 -14.51 9.25
C ALA A 141 -9.62 -14.80 10.47
N GLU A 142 -9.85 -15.93 11.15
CA GLU A 142 -9.11 -16.33 12.36
C GLU A 142 -7.60 -16.47 12.10
N ARG A 143 -7.18 -16.76 10.86
CA ARG A 143 -5.76 -16.85 10.49
C ARG A 143 -5.08 -15.49 10.43
N TYR A 144 -5.82 -14.44 10.10
CA TYR A 144 -5.30 -13.09 9.93
C TYR A 144 -5.62 -12.18 11.13
N GLU A 145 -6.46 -12.62 12.06
CA GLU A 145 -6.74 -11.94 13.33
C GLU A 145 -5.48 -11.62 14.16
N PRO A 146 -4.46 -12.50 14.29
CA PRO A 146 -3.23 -12.17 15.01
C PRO A 146 -2.26 -11.28 14.21
N ALA A 147 -2.67 -10.68 13.08
CA ALA A 147 -1.78 -9.85 12.28
C ALA A 147 -1.36 -8.59 13.04
N ARG A 148 -0.04 -8.44 13.26
CA ARG A 148 0.56 -7.25 13.86
C ARG A 148 1.33 -6.40 12.85
N TYR A 149 1.92 -7.03 11.84
CA TYR A 149 2.73 -6.32 10.85
C TYR A 149 2.22 -6.57 9.44
N GLY A 150 2.13 -5.50 8.65
CA GLY A 150 2.04 -5.60 7.20
C GLY A 150 3.44 -5.59 6.60
N GLN A 151 3.73 -6.52 5.70
CA GLN A 151 4.91 -6.45 4.84
C GLN A 151 4.58 -5.67 3.58
N LEU A 152 5.26 -4.56 3.38
CA LEU A 152 5.12 -3.71 2.20
C LEU A 152 6.40 -3.70 1.39
N ARG A 153 6.25 -3.56 0.08
CA ARG A 153 7.33 -3.41 -0.89
C ARG A 153 7.46 -1.95 -1.27
N LEU A 154 8.57 -1.34 -0.89
CA LEU A 154 8.93 0.04 -1.18
C LEU A 154 9.64 0.12 -2.53
N ASN A 155 9.10 0.89 -3.48
CA ASN A 155 9.81 1.18 -4.73
C ASN A 155 10.70 2.43 -4.61
N ALA A 156 11.55 2.66 -5.62
CA ALA A 156 12.43 3.82 -5.71
C ALA A 156 11.70 5.18 -5.70
N LYS A 157 10.38 5.22 -5.92
CA LYS A 157 9.55 6.43 -5.86
C LYS A 157 8.95 6.68 -4.48
N GLY A 158 9.20 5.81 -3.51
CA GLY A 158 8.61 5.88 -2.17
C GLY A 158 7.20 5.28 -2.08
N GLU A 159 6.72 4.59 -3.13
CA GLU A 159 5.40 3.97 -3.12
C GLU A 159 5.46 2.59 -2.49
N LEU A 160 4.49 2.34 -1.62
CA LEU A 160 4.34 1.09 -0.89
C LEU A 160 3.28 0.21 -1.54
N LEU A 161 3.56 -1.08 -1.58
CA LEU A 161 2.62 -2.10 -2.00
C LEU A 161 2.57 -3.22 -0.95
N LEU A 162 1.40 -3.47 -0.37
CA LEU A 162 1.22 -4.54 0.60
C LEU A 162 1.41 -5.90 -0.09
N ALA A 163 2.29 -6.73 0.46
CA ALA A 163 2.64 -8.04 -0.06
C ALA A 163 2.09 -9.18 0.79
N ALA A 164 2.19 -9.09 2.12
CA ALA A 164 1.74 -10.12 3.06
C ALA A 164 1.50 -9.56 4.47
N MET A 165 0.86 -10.35 5.32
CA MET A 165 0.59 -10.05 6.73
C MET A 165 1.44 -10.96 7.62
N TYR A 166 1.82 -10.46 8.79
CA TYR A 166 2.70 -11.14 9.74
C TYR A 166 2.17 -10.98 11.17
N ASP A 167 2.41 -11.97 12.02
CA ASP A 167 2.10 -11.92 13.46
C ASP A 167 3.18 -11.18 14.26
N ASP A 168 3.02 -11.11 15.59
CA ASP A 168 3.97 -10.49 16.53
C ASP A 168 5.41 -11.03 16.43
N GLU A 169 5.57 -12.29 16.03
CA GLU A 169 6.85 -12.98 15.91
C GLU A 169 7.47 -12.84 14.52
N LEU A 170 6.84 -12.08 13.62
CA LEU A 170 7.19 -11.99 12.19
C LEU A 170 7.10 -13.34 11.46
N ASN A 171 6.14 -14.18 11.85
CA ASN A 171 5.72 -15.32 11.03
C ASN A 171 4.68 -14.86 10.01
N LYS A 172 4.85 -15.30 8.77
CA LYS A 172 3.95 -14.94 7.66
C LYS A 172 2.59 -15.61 7.85
N LEU A 173 1.54 -14.81 7.89
CA LEU A 173 0.15 -15.27 7.96
C LEU A 173 -0.37 -15.57 6.56
N GLY A 174 -1.20 -16.62 6.45
CA GLY A 174 -1.88 -16.94 5.19
C GLY A 174 -1.17 -17.91 4.27
N GLU A 175 0.13 -18.18 4.49
CA GLU A 175 0.84 -19.18 3.70
C GLU A 175 0.33 -20.57 4.08
N VAL A 176 -0.26 -21.26 3.10
CA VAL A 176 -0.58 -22.68 3.26
C VAL A 176 0.76 -23.40 3.28
N ILE A 177 1.21 -23.83 4.45
CA ILE A 177 2.28 -24.83 4.56
C ILE A 177 1.80 -26.02 3.73
N ARG A 178 2.44 -26.24 2.59
CA ARG A 178 2.16 -27.37 1.70
C ARG A 178 2.99 -28.58 2.12
#